data_AF-A0A521EEW6-F1
#
_entry.id   AF-A0A521EEW6-F1
#
_cell.length_a   1.000
_cell.length_b   1.000
_cell.length_c   1.000
_cell.angle_alpha   90.00
_cell.angle_beta   90.00
_cell.angle_gamma   90.00
#
_symmetry.space_group_name_H-M   'P 1'
#
loop_
_entity.id
_entity.type
_entity.pdbx_description
1 polymer ?
#
loop_
_entity_poly.entity_id
_entity_poly.type
_entity_poly.pdbx_seq_one_letter_code
_entity_poly.pdbx_strand_id
1 'polypeptide(L)'
;MSTETITLIIAIWGAITGSIALFIKFSRFIKDKPDLLITPKYEYQFPEVELPPSVKFRIKIANKGRRPISIAKIFGIYRSNKWWENFFGINEDQRKYYLGKGSSKELTEGKSQEVLIKTDRLPKNYNIGKIYKVLVYDETGKKWYSSSKFGQKEFNSFYNAEELKKNELEENDHRFQIKLWDIGSKYLLINKFSISGRVRYSKYFFKNENKASKKYEAMNHQGDQFISGSLSLDEIKF
;
A
#
# COMPACT_ATOMS: atom_id res chain seq x y z
N MET A 1 10.53 45.05 58.77
CA MET A 1 9.55 44.26 57.98
C MET A 1 8.91 43.26 58.91
N SER A 2 7.58 43.20 58.97
CA SER A 2 6.90 42.14 59.72
C SER A 2 7.11 40.80 59.03
N THR A 3 7.17 39.73 59.81
CA THR A 3 7.25 38.34 59.32
C THR A 3 6.16 38.04 58.31
N GLU A 4 4.95 38.57 58.52
CA GLU A 4 3.81 38.47 57.61
C GLU A 4 4.10 39.03 56.21
N THR A 5 4.83 40.15 56.12
CA THR A 5 5.19 40.77 54.84
C THR A 5 6.16 39.89 54.05
N ILE A 6 7.11 39.27 54.74
CA ILE A 6 8.10 38.35 54.13
C ILE A 6 7.38 37.09 53.63
N THR A 7 6.47 36.53 54.43
CA THR A 7 5.68 35.35 54.04
C THR A 7 4.80 35.63 52.82
N LEU A 8 4.17 36.81 52.75
CA LEU A 8 3.37 37.22 51.60
C LEU A 8 4.21 37.34 50.33
N ILE A 9 5.39 37.96 50.41
CA ILE A 9 6.31 38.10 49.26
C ILE A 9 6.74 36.73 48.74
N ILE A 10 7.07 35.79 49.64
CA ILE A 10 7.45 34.42 49.26
C ILE A 10 6.28 33.70 48.61
N ALA A 11 5.06 33.83 49.14
CA ALA A 11 3.87 33.21 48.58
C ALA A 11 3.55 33.74 47.17
N ILE A 12 3.64 35.05 46.97
CA ILE A 12 3.44 35.69 45.65
C ILE A 12 4.49 35.20 44.65
N TRP A 13 5.76 35.16 45.03
CA TRP A 13 6.82 34.63 44.17
C TRP A 13 6.63 33.15 43.83
N GLY A 14 6.21 32.33 44.81
CA GLY A 14 5.86 30.94 44.60
C GLY A 14 4.71 30.77 43.60
N ALA A 15 3.66 31.59 43.72
CA ALA A 15 2.52 31.57 42.81
C ALA A 15 2.90 31.99 41.38
N ILE A 16 3.72 33.03 41.23
CA ILE A 16 4.19 33.52 39.92
C ILE A 16 5.06 32.46 39.24
N THR A 17 6.06 31.95 39.95
CA THR A 17 6.99 30.94 39.40
C THR A 17 6.26 29.63 39.09
N GLY A 18 5.34 29.19 39.95
CA GLY A 18 4.48 28.04 39.71
C GLY A 18 3.61 28.20 38.46
N SER A 19 3.01 29.36 38.27
CA SER A 19 2.17 29.67 37.09
C SER A 19 2.98 29.67 35.80
N ILE A 20 4.17 30.28 35.80
CA ILE A 20 5.08 30.28 34.63
C ILE A 20 5.51 28.85 34.29
N ALA A 21 5.90 28.05 35.29
CA ALA A 21 6.29 26.66 35.08
C ALA A 21 5.15 25.81 34.51
N LEU A 22 3.92 26.01 35.01
CA LEU A 22 2.73 25.35 34.49
C LEU A 22 2.46 25.74 33.03
N PHE A 23 2.57 27.03 32.71
CA PHE A 23 2.38 27.55 31.35
C PHE A 23 3.41 26.97 30.37
N ILE A 24 4.69 26.89 30.76
CA ILE A 24 5.74 26.27 29.94
C ILE A 24 5.44 24.79 29.70
N LYS A 25 5.04 24.04 30.74
CA LYS A 25 4.66 22.62 30.60
C LYS A 25 3.46 22.46 29.68
N PHE A 26 2.44 23.31 29.83
CA PHE A 26 1.25 23.28 28.97
C PHE A 26 1.57 23.62 27.51
N SER A 27 2.42 24.63 27.28
CA SER A 27 2.90 25.00 25.95
C SER A 27 3.69 23.87 25.29
N ARG A 28 4.57 23.20 26.04
CA ARG A 28 5.28 22.00 25.57
C ARG A 28 4.32 20.86 25.25
N PHE A 29 3.33 20.61 26.11
CA PHE A 29 2.30 19.60 25.90
C PHE A 29 1.48 19.87 24.63
N ILE A 30 1.10 21.13 24.37
CA ILE A 30 0.37 21.51 23.14
C ILE A 30 1.23 21.31 21.89
N LYS A 31 2.53 21.63 21.97
CA LYS A 31 3.48 21.41 20.86
C LYS A 31 3.72 19.92 20.59
N ASP A 32 3.63 19.10 21.64
CA ASP A 32 3.75 17.66 21.55
C ASP A 32 2.43 17.03 21.10
N LYS A 33 2.14 17.13 19.80
CA LYS A 33 0.93 16.54 19.21
C LYS A 33 1.21 15.10 18.78
N PRO A 34 0.32 14.14 19.09
CA PRO A 34 0.36 12.85 18.42
C PRO A 34 0.13 13.06 16.93
N ASP A 35 0.82 12.31 16.08
CA ASP A 35 0.63 12.34 14.63
C ASP A 35 0.94 10.97 14.02
N LEU A 36 -0.04 10.37 13.34
CA LEU A 36 0.12 9.07 12.67
C LEU A 36 -0.02 9.24 11.16
N LEU A 37 1.00 8.77 10.44
CA LEU A 37 0.96 8.63 9.00
C LEU A 37 0.58 7.19 8.64
N ILE A 38 -0.51 7.04 7.89
CA ILE A 38 -1.01 5.75 7.42
C ILE A 38 -0.83 5.67 5.90
N THR A 39 0.03 4.74 5.48
CA THR A 39 0.39 4.52 4.08
C THR A 39 0.00 3.11 3.67
N PRO A 40 -1.22 2.91 3.16
CA PRO A 40 -1.61 1.67 2.50
C PRO A 40 -0.85 1.49 1.18
N LYS A 41 -0.59 0.23 0.81
CA LYS A 41 0.14 -0.14 -0.41
C LYS A 41 -0.30 -1.52 -0.90
N TYR A 42 -0.44 -1.66 -2.21
CA TYR A 42 -0.54 -2.96 -2.88
C TYR A 42 0.86 -3.44 -3.28
N GLU A 43 1.17 -4.69 -2.97
CA GLU A 43 2.35 -5.39 -3.43
C GLU A 43 1.93 -6.48 -4.42
N TYR A 44 2.46 -6.40 -5.64
CA TYR A 44 2.14 -7.31 -6.72
C TYR A 44 3.23 -8.37 -6.86
N GLN A 45 2.83 -9.63 -6.84
CA GLN A 45 3.67 -10.78 -7.14
C GLN A 45 3.13 -11.42 -8.41
N PHE A 46 4.00 -11.58 -9.41
CA PHE A 46 3.65 -12.20 -10.68
C PHE A 46 4.34 -13.57 -10.70
N PRO A 47 3.69 -14.62 -10.18
CA PRO A 47 4.28 -15.96 -10.15
C PRO A 47 4.49 -16.49 -11.58
N GLU A 48 3.60 -16.10 -12.51
CA GLU A 48 3.63 -16.50 -13.91
C GLU A 48 3.39 -15.32 -14.86
N VAL A 49 3.21 -15.61 -16.16
CA VAL A 49 2.91 -14.64 -17.23
C VAL A 49 1.45 -14.17 -17.16
N GLU A 50 0.71 -14.65 -16.17
CA GLU A 50 -0.73 -14.45 -16.00
C GLU A 50 -1.07 -13.18 -15.23
N LEU A 51 -2.21 -12.59 -15.61
CA LEU A 51 -2.91 -11.56 -14.88
C LEU A 51 -4.30 -12.08 -14.45
N PRO A 52 -4.83 -11.61 -13.30
CA PRO A 52 -4.23 -10.64 -12.39
C PRO A 52 -3.07 -11.25 -11.55
N PRO A 53 -2.10 -10.42 -11.10
CA PRO A 53 -1.05 -10.88 -10.22
C PRO A 53 -1.60 -11.23 -8.84
N SER A 54 -0.86 -12.05 -8.10
CA SER A 54 -1.11 -12.21 -6.67
C SER A 54 -0.84 -10.89 -5.95
N VAL A 55 -1.83 -10.41 -5.18
CA VAL A 55 -1.74 -9.10 -4.51
C VAL A 55 -1.75 -9.25 -3.01
N LYS A 56 -0.74 -8.64 -2.36
CA LYS A 56 -0.70 -8.45 -0.91
C LYS A 56 -1.03 -7.00 -0.59
N PHE A 57 -2.00 -6.79 0.30
CA PHE A 57 -2.34 -5.45 0.78
C PHE A 57 -1.65 -5.19 2.11
N ARG A 58 -0.71 -4.23 2.13
CA ARG A 58 0.02 -3.83 3.34
C ARG A 58 -0.38 -2.43 3.77
N ILE A 59 -0.37 -2.21 5.07
CA ILE A 59 -0.61 -0.90 5.67
C ILE A 59 0.59 -0.57 6.54
N LYS A 60 1.35 0.45 6.15
CA LYS A 60 2.41 1.01 6.99
C LYS A 60 1.83 2.10 7.86
N ILE A 61 2.00 1.97 9.18
CA ILE A 61 1.57 2.95 10.18
C ILE A 61 2.84 3.49 10.83
N ALA A 62 3.10 4.78 10.69
CA ALA A 62 4.29 5.44 11.23
C ALA A 62 3.91 6.55 12.19
N ASN A 63 4.55 6.59 13.36
CA ASN A 63 4.40 7.71 14.28
C ASN A 63 5.33 8.84 13.85
N LYS A 64 4.73 9.97 13.51
CA LYS A 64 5.40 11.23 13.14
C LYS A 64 5.36 12.25 14.27
N GLY A 65 4.55 12.02 15.31
CA GLY A 65 4.53 12.81 16.53
C GLY A 65 5.53 12.29 17.56
N ARG A 66 5.72 13.06 18.65
CA ARG A 66 6.65 12.67 19.72
C ARG A 66 6.01 11.75 20.75
N ARG A 67 4.70 11.87 20.97
CA ARG A 67 3.96 10.99 21.88
C ARG A 67 3.91 9.56 21.35
N PRO A 68 4.23 8.55 22.17
CA PRO A 68 3.98 7.15 21.83
C PRO A 68 2.50 6.88 21.57
N ILE A 69 2.21 6.04 20.58
CA ILE A 69 0.83 5.68 20.21
C ILE A 69 0.74 4.17 19.97
N SER A 70 -0.23 3.54 20.60
CA SER A 70 -0.60 2.13 20.37
C SER A 70 -1.81 2.04 19.45
N ILE A 71 -1.82 1.02 18.58
CA ILE A 71 -2.86 0.86 17.57
C ILE A 71 -3.86 -0.23 18.00
N ALA A 72 -5.11 0.16 18.22
CA ALA A 72 -6.15 -0.76 18.65
C ALA A 72 -6.80 -1.51 17.48
N LYS A 73 -7.31 -0.76 16.48
CA LYS A 73 -8.15 -1.32 15.41
C LYS A 73 -7.86 -0.68 14.07
N ILE A 74 -7.96 -1.47 13.01
CA ILE A 74 -7.77 -1.04 11.62
C ILE A 74 -9.02 -1.39 10.82
N PHE A 75 -9.53 -0.41 10.07
CA PHE A 75 -10.69 -0.53 9.20
C PHE A 75 -10.35 -0.07 7.78
N GLY A 76 -10.97 -0.73 6.81
CA GLY A 76 -11.01 -0.29 5.42
C GLY A 76 -12.34 0.40 5.17
N ILE A 77 -12.31 1.59 4.57
CA ILE A 77 -13.50 2.30 4.13
C ILE A 77 -13.71 2.02 2.64
N TYR A 78 -14.89 1.49 2.32
CA TYR A 78 -15.23 1.03 0.99
C TYR A 78 -16.02 2.10 0.23
N ARG A 79 -15.73 2.21 -1.07
CA ARG A 79 -16.44 3.14 -1.93
C ARG A 79 -17.82 2.57 -2.25
N SER A 80 -18.87 3.37 -2.13
CA SER A 80 -20.18 2.96 -2.66
C SER A 80 -20.18 3.06 -4.18
N ASN A 81 -20.75 2.03 -4.82
CA ASN A 81 -20.97 1.98 -6.26
C ASN A 81 -22.09 2.93 -6.71
N LYS A 82 -22.92 3.43 -5.79
CA LYS A 82 -24.04 4.30 -6.10
C LYS A 82 -23.63 5.76 -5.92
N TRP A 83 -23.64 6.50 -7.02
CA TRP A 83 -23.28 7.91 -7.06
C TRP A 83 -24.13 8.75 -6.08
N TRP A 84 -25.43 8.45 -5.98
CA TRP A 84 -26.35 9.13 -5.07
C TRP A 84 -26.00 8.90 -3.60
N GLU A 85 -25.54 7.70 -3.22
CA GLU A 85 -25.13 7.44 -1.84
C GLU A 85 -23.84 8.18 -1.46
N ASN A 86 -23.01 8.53 -2.45
CA ASN A 86 -21.84 9.39 -2.25
C ASN A 86 -22.24 10.88 -2.18
N PHE A 87 -23.33 11.26 -2.86
CA PHE A 87 -23.85 12.63 -2.91
C PHE A 87 -24.66 12.99 -1.66
N PHE A 88 -25.56 12.09 -1.22
CA PHE A 88 -26.39 12.27 -0.03
C PHE A 88 -25.64 11.97 1.29
N GLY A 89 -24.33 11.77 1.23
CA GLY A 89 -23.50 11.63 2.44
C GLY A 89 -23.87 10.45 3.32
N ILE A 90 -24.20 9.28 2.74
CA ILE A 90 -24.41 8.08 3.57
C ILE A 90 -23.17 7.84 4.43
N ASN A 91 -23.40 7.74 5.74
CA ASN A 91 -22.38 7.73 6.79
C ASN A 91 -21.22 6.78 6.46
N GLU A 92 -19.98 7.32 6.46
CA GLU A 92 -18.76 6.52 6.29
C GLU A 92 -18.69 5.36 7.31
N ASP A 93 -19.32 5.51 8.48
CA ASP A 93 -19.43 4.47 9.50
C ASP A 93 -20.10 3.17 9.01
N GLN A 94 -21.08 3.27 8.11
CA GLN A 94 -21.75 2.08 7.54
C GLN A 94 -20.91 1.36 6.48
N ARG A 95 -19.82 1.97 6.00
CA ARG A 95 -18.97 1.45 4.93
C ARG A 95 -17.60 0.98 5.42
N LYS A 96 -17.45 0.86 6.73
CA LYS A 96 -16.22 0.36 7.36
C LYS A 96 -16.27 -1.14 7.47
N TYR A 97 -15.23 -1.80 6.99
CA TYR A 97 -14.99 -3.19 7.28
C TYR A 97 -13.75 -3.34 8.15
N TYR A 98 -13.83 -4.20 9.15
CA TYR A 98 -12.73 -4.46 10.06
C TYR A 98 -11.63 -5.28 9.38
N LEU A 99 -10.43 -4.71 9.27
CA LEU A 99 -9.29 -5.36 8.61
C LEU A 99 -8.39 -6.11 9.61
N GLY A 100 -8.42 -5.73 10.88
CA GLY A 100 -7.64 -6.40 11.92
C GLY A 100 -7.33 -5.52 13.12
N LYS A 101 -6.65 -6.12 14.12
CA LYS A 101 -6.06 -5.38 15.24
C LYS A 101 -4.71 -4.82 14.81
N GLY A 102 -4.33 -3.68 15.39
CA GLY A 102 -2.94 -3.26 15.36
C GLY A 102 -2.06 -4.11 16.27
N SER A 103 -0.77 -3.82 16.28
CA SER A 103 0.12 -4.36 17.32
C SER A 103 -0.18 -3.69 18.66
N SER A 104 -0.13 -4.47 19.75
CA SER A 104 -0.12 -3.97 21.12
C SER A 104 1.17 -3.23 21.47
N LYS A 105 2.17 -3.26 20.58
CA LYS A 105 3.43 -2.54 20.77
C LYS A 105 3.24 -1.05 20.51
N GLU A 106 3.64 -0.24 21.48
CA GLU A 106 3.72 1.20 21.35
C GLU A 106 4.65 1.62 20.20
N LEU A 107 4.16 2.51 19.34
CA LEU A 107 4.96 3.18 18.33
C LEU A 107 5.54 4.46 18.94
N THR A 108 6.83 4.45 19.28
CA THR A 108 7.56 5.67 19.66
C THR A 108 7.87 6.56 18.46
N GLU A 109 8.32 7.79 18.71
CA GLU A 109 8.64 8.78 17.68
C GLU A 109 9.51 8.19 16.56
N GLY A 110 9.07 8.38 15.31
CA GLY A 110 9.76 7.90 14.12
C GLY A 110 9.66 6.40 13.85
N LYS A 111 9.10 5.60 14.77
CA LYS A 111 8.89 4.17 14.54
C LYS A 111 7.70 3.92 13.63
N SER A 112 7.78 2.81 12.89
CA SER A 112 6.70 2.34 12.04
C SER A 112 6.49 0.85 12.17
N GLN A 113 5.26 0.42 11.97
CA GLN A 113 4.88 -0.98 11.81
C GLN A 113 4.23 -1.20 10.45
N GLU A 114 4.38 -2.41 9.92
CA GLU A 114 3.66 -2.86 8.73
C GLU A 114 2.68 -3.95 9.13
N VAL A 115 1.43 -3.79 8.70
CA VAL A 115 0.36 -4.77 8.91
C VAL A 115 -0.01 -5.34 7.55
N LEU A 116 0.19 -6.64 7.38
CA LEU A 116 -0.28 -7.38 6.22
C LEU A 116 -1.76 -7.72 6.41
N ILE A 117 -2.60 -7.27 5.48
CA ILE A 117 -4.03 -7.55 5.51
C ILE A 117 -4.29 -8.90 4.85
N LYS A 118 -4.88 -9.79 5.63
CA LYS A 118 -5.32 -11.12 5.24
C LYS A 118 -6.60 -11.01 4.40
N THR A 119 -6.45 -11.14 3.08
CA THR A 119 -7.53 -10.98 2.10
C THR A 119 -8.54 -12.13 2.12
N ASP A 120 -8.11 -13.31 2.57
CA ASP A 120 -8.92 -14.51 2.81
C ASP A 120 -10.07 -14.30 3.80
N ARG A 121 -9.95 -13.28 4.66
CA ARG A 121 -10.94 -12.95 5.71
C ARG A 121 -11.96 -11.90 5.27
N LEU A 122 -11.87 -11.42 4.04
CA LEU A 122 -12.84 -10.48 3.49
C LEU A 122 -14.07 -11.26 2.99
N PRO A 123 -15.30 -10.81 3.29
CA PRO A 123 -16.49 -11.43 2.73
C PRO A 123 -16.47 -11.28 1.22
N LYS A 124 -17.10 -12.21 0.49
CA LYS A 124 -17.11 -12.23 -0.99
C LYS A 124 -17.48 -10.89 -1.64
N ASN A 125 -18.29 -10.07 -0.98
CA ASN A 125 -18.76 -8.78 -1.49
C ASN A 125 -17.74 -7.62 -1.29
N TYR A 126 -16.70 -7.84 -0.49
CA TYR A 126 -15.66 -6.85 -0.17
C TYR A 126 -14.37 -7.21 -0.90
N ASN A 127 -14.08 -6.48 -1.98
CA ASN A 127 -12.81 -6.59 -2.70
C ASN A 127 -11.84 -5.53 -2.18
N ILE A 128 -10.58 -5.92 -1.90
CA ILE A 128 -9.52 -4.97 -1.50
C ILE A 128 -9.40 -3.76 -2.43
N GLY A 129 -9.60 -3.94 -3.74
CA GLY A 129 -9.57 -2.85 -4.72
C GLY A 129 -10.64 -1.76 -4.51
N LYS A 130 -11.73 -2.08 -3.79
CA LYS A 130 -12.78 -1.12 -3.44
C LYS A 130 -12.47 -0.30 -2.18
N ILE A 131 -11.42 -0.65 -1.44
CA ILE A 131 -10.95 0.15 -0.31
C ILE A 131 -10.38 1.45 -0.86
N TYR A 132 -11.05 2.57 -0.58
CA TYR A 132 -10.56 3.89 -0.99
C TYR A 132 -9.79 4.59 0.13
N LYS A 133 -9.95 4.18 1.39
CA LYS A 133 -9.32 4.81 2.54
C LYS A 133 -9.14 3.80 3.67
N VAL A 134 -8.10 3.98 4.47
CA VAL A 134 -7.87 3.21 5.70
C VAL A 134 -8.12 4.12 6.89
N LEU A 135 -8.80 3.58 7.88
CA LEU A 135 -9.05 4.22 9.17
C LEU A 135 -8.38 3.38 10.27
N VAL A 136 -7.55 4.03 11.08
CA VAL A 136 -6.89 3.44 12.23
C VAL A 136 -7.41 4.11 13.49
N TYR A 137 -7.76 3.31 14.49
CA TYR A 137 -8.05 3.77 15.84
C TYR A 137 -6.84 3.49 16.72
N ASP A 138 -6.39 4.50 17.45
CA ASP A 138 -5.48 4.28 18.57
C ASP A 138 -6.24 3.77 19.81
N GLU A 139 -5.50 3.38 20.84
CA GLU A 139 -6.07 2.91 22.11
C GLU A 139 -6.90 3.97 22.85
N THR A 140 -6.65 5.25 22.59
CA THR A 140 -7.46 6.36 23.14
C THR A 140 -8.79 6.56 22.38
N GLY A 141 -9.01 5.81 21.30
CA GLY A 141 -10.19 5.90 20.45
C GLY A 141 -10.11 7.01 19.38
N LYS A 142 -8.98 7.73 19.29
CA LYS A 142 -8.81 8.77 18.27
C LYS A 142 -8.60 8.14 16.89
N LYS A 143 -9.21 8.79 15.90
CA LYS A 143 -9.31 8.32 14.51
C LYS A 143 -8.20 8.93 13.65
N TRP A 144 -7.56 8.09 12.85
CA TRP A 144 -6.49 8.46 11.94
C TRP A 144 -6.78 7.91 10.55
N TYR A 145 -6.56 8.73 9.53
CA TYR A 145 -6.98 8.43 8.18
C TYR A 145 -5.79 8.36 7.22
N SER A 146 -5.80 7.38 6.32
CA SER A 146 -4.88 7.39 5.19
C SER A 146 -5.30 8.41 4.13
N SER A 147 -4.37 8.69 3.22
CA SER A 147 -4.70 9.24 1.90
C SER A 147 -5.73 8.35 1.19
N SER A 148 -6.57 8.96 0.35
CA SER A 148 -7.51 8.22 -0.50
C SER A 148 -6.89 7.66 -1.78
N LYS A 149 -5.64 8.03 -2.08
CA LYS A 149 -4.91 7.63 -3.29
C LYS A 149 -3.68 6.80 -2.90
N PHE A 150 -3.72 5.50 -3.18
CA PHE A 150 -2.63 4.57 -2.79
C PHE A 150 -2.46 3.37 -3.74
N GLY A 151 -2.78 3.55 -5.02
CA GLY A 151 -2.54 2.52 -6.05
C GLY A 151 -3.78 1.76 -6.50
N GLN A 152 -4.98 2.21 -6.14
CA GLN A 152 -6.23 1.56 -6.57
C GLN A 152 -6.41 1.58 -8.08
N LYS A 153 -5.93 2.63 -8.77
CA LYS A 153 -5.96 2.69 -10.23
C LYS A 153 -5.14 1.56 -10.85
N GLU A 154 -3.91 1.37 -10.38
CA GLU A 154 -3.01 0.31 -10.85
C GLU A 154 -3.56 -1.08 -10.52
N PHE A 155 -4.12 -1.26 -9.31
CA PHE A 155 -4.81 -2.50 -8.94
C PHE A 155 -5.93 -2.82 -9.94
N ASN A 156 -6.80 -1.84 -10.20
CA ASN A 156 -7.90 -2.01 -11.16
C ASN A 156 -7.40 -2.24 -12.59
N SER A 157 -6.28 -1.62 -13.00
CA SER A 157 -5.66 -1.86 -14.31
C SER A 157 -5.22 -3.31 -14.49
N PHE A 158 -4.64 -3.95 -13.48
CA PHE A 158 -4.25 -5.36 -13.57
C PHE A 158 -5.44 -6.32 -13.47
N TYR A 159 -6.45 -5.98 -12.66
CA TYR A 159 -7.63 -6.84 -12.49
C TYR A 159 -8.60 -6.81 -13.67
N ASN A 160 -8.60 -5.72 -14.44
CA ASN A 160 -9.41 -5.59 -15.66
C ASN A 160 -8.52 -5.68 -16.91
N ALA A 161 -7.37 -6.35 -16.80
CA ALA A 161 -6.46 -6.51 -17.93
C ALA A 161 -7.08 -7.45 -18.97
N GLU A 162 -6.91 -7.11 -20.25
CA GLU A 162 -7.37 -7.92 -21.38
C GLU A 162 -6.16 -8.56 -22.08
N GLU A 163 -6.21 -9.87 -22.33
CA GLU A 163 -5.16 -10.57 -23.06
C GLU A 163 -5.29 -10.25 -24.55
N LEU A 164 -4.27 -9.62 -25.15
CA LEU A 164 -4.27 -9.28 -26.57
C LEU A 164 -3.62 -10.36 -27.42
N LYS A 165 -2.47 -10.86 -26.97
CA LYS A 165 -1.67 -11.88 -27.68
C LYS A 165 -1.02 -12.83 -26.69
N LYS A 166 -0.99 -14.11 -27.03
CA LYS A 166 -0.29 -15.16 -26.27
C LYS A 166 0.49 -16.03 -27.24
N ASN A 167 1.70 -16.41 -26.85
CA ASN A 167 2.41 -17.53 -27.44
C ASN A 167 3.07 -18.37 -26.34
N GLU A 168 3.08 -19.67 -26.55
CA GLU A 168 3.63 -20.65 -25.63
C GLU A 168 4.23 -21.78 -26.46
N LEU A 169 5.52 -22.00 -26.28
CA LEU A 169 6.31 -22.98 -27.02
C LEU A 169 7.04 -23.85 -26.00
N GLU A 170 7.08 -25.14 -26.27
CA GLU A 170 7.80 -26.12 -25.49
C GLU A 170 8.39 -27.18 -26.42
N GLU A 171 9.70 -27.36 -26.35
CA GLU A 171 10.40 -28.41 -27.08
C GLU A 171 11.57 -28.92 -26.23
N ASN A 172 11.64 -30.25 -26.04
CA ASN A 172 12.57 -30.88 -25.12
C ASN A 172 12.47 -30.24 -23.72
N ASP A 173 13.60 -29.81 -23.15
CA ASP A 173 13.68 -29.11 -21.86
C ASP A 173 13.46 -27.59 -21.96
N HIS A 174 13.30 -27.03 -23.16
CA HIS A 174 13.14 -25.59 -23.39
C HIS A 174 11.66 -25.21 -23.36
N ARG A 175 11.31 -24.20 -22.58
CA ARG A 175 9.97 -23.61 -22.51
C ARG A 175 10.03 -22.11 -22.66
N PHE A 176 9.19 -21.56 -23.51
CA PHE A 176 9.02 -20.14 -23.73
C PHE A 176 7.55 -19.78 -23.62
N GLN A 177 7.24 -18.76 -22.83
CA GLN A 177 5.90 -18.21 -22.70
C GLN A 177 5.97 -16.70 -22.85
N ILE A 178 5.04 -16.12 -23.59
CA ILE A 178 4.89 -14.67 -23.71
C ILE A 178 3.43 -14.29 -23.83
N LYS A 179 3.06 -13.25 -23.08
CA LYS A 179 1.72 -12.68 -23.10
C LYS A 179 1.78 -11.16 -23.16
N LEU A 180 0.98 -10.60 -24.05
CA LEU A 180 0.75 -9.17 -24.19
C LEU A 180 -0.65 -8.84 -23.68
N TRP A 181 -0.72 -7.91 -22.75
CA TRP A 181 -1.95 -7.49 -22.08
C TRP A 181 -2.22 -6.01 -22.34
N ASP A 182 -3.48 -5.64 -22.56
CA ASP A 182 -3.96 -4.26 -22.35
C ASP A 182 -4.36 -4.10 -20.89
N ILE A 183 -3.76 -3.12 -20.20
CA ILE A 183 -4.09 -2.76 -18.81
C ILE A 183 -4.77 -1.39 -18.72
N GLY A 184 -5.41 -0.98 -19.81
CA GLY A 184 -6.25 0.21 -20.00
C GLY A 184 -5.46 1.45 -20.42
N SER A 185 -4.50 1.89 -19.62
CA SER A 185 -3.70 3.10 -19.94
C SER A 185 -2.34 2.80 -20.57
N LYS A 186 -1.97 1.51 -20.61
CA LYS A 186 -0.66 0.99 -21.02
C LYS A 186 -0.85 -0.44 -21.50
N TYR A 187 0.16 -0.95 -22.17
CA TYR A 187 0.29 -2.35 -22.55
C TYR A 187 1.41 -2.99 -21.72
N LEU A 188 1.16 -4.19 -21.20
CA LEU A 188 2.11 -4.97 -20.42
C LEU A 188 2.49 -6.23 -21.19
N LEU A 189 3.77 -6.35 -21.50
CA LEU A 189 4.34 -7.56 -22.08
C LEU A 189 5.08 -8.32 -20.97
N ILE A 190 4.73 -9.59 -20.77
CA ILE A 190 5.42 -10.48 -19.84
C ILE A 190 5.93 -11.68 -20.63
N ASN A 191 7.20 -12.04 -20.43
CA ASN A 191 7.75 -13.28 -20.98
C ASN A 191 8.52 -14.08 -19.92
N LYS A 192 8.62 -15.38 -20.20
CA LYS A 192 9.30 -16.37 -19.37
C LYS A 192 10.04 -17.33 -20.30
N PHE A 193 11.33 -17.50 -20.03
CA PHE A 193 12.17 -18.52 -20.65
C PHE A 193 12.59 -19.51 -19.57
N SER A 194 12.53 -20.80 -19.86
CA SER A 194 12.86 -21.86 -18.91
C SER A 194 13.61 -22.99 -19.60
N ILE A 195 14.68 -23.48 -18.99
CA ILE A 195 15.44 -24.66 -19.45
C ILE A 195 15.95 -25.45 -18.25
N SER A 196 15.64 -26.74 -18.19
CA SER A 196 16.11 -27.68 -17.15
C SER A 196 16.04 -27.09 -15.72
N GLY A 197 14.92 -26.44 -15.39
CA GLY A 197 14.66 -25.81 -14.08
C GLY A 197 15.21 -24.38 -13.88
N ARG A 198 16.05 -23.86 -14.78
CA ARG A 198 16.47 -22.45 -14.78
C ARG A 198 15.40 -21.60 -15.44
N VAL A 199 15.00 -20.50 -14.80
CA VAL A 199 13.94 -19.61 -15.31
C VAL A 199 14.46 -18.18 -15.38
N ARG A 200 14.24 -17.50 -16.52
CA ARG A 200 14.39 -16.04 -16.65
C ARG A 200 13.05 -15.40 -16.99
N TYR A 201 12.80 -14.26 -16.38
CA TYR A 201 11.55 -13.50 -16.50
C TYR A 201 11.85 -12.07 -16.92
N SER A 202 11.01 -11.50 -17.78
CA SER A 202 11.03 -10.04 -17.99
C SER A 202 9.65 -9.45 -18.21
N LYS A 203 9.57 -8.14 -17.97
CA LYS A 203 8.35 -7.36 -18.03
C LYS A 203 8.64 -6.02 -18.68
N TYR A 204 7.79 -5.62 -19.61
CA TYR A 204 7.89 -4.33 -20.29
C TYR A 204 6.55 -3.62 -20.26
N PHE A 205 6.61 -2.31 -20.05
CA PHE A 205 5.44 -1.44 -20.10
C PHE A 205 5.56 -0.50 -21.30
N PHE A 206 4.51 -0.44 -22.10
CA PHE A 206 4.43 0.44 -23.25
C PHE A 206 3.23 1.37 -23.11
N LYS A 207 3.36 2.62 -23.56
CA LYS A 207 2.22 3.55 -23.68
C LYS A 207 1.49 3.40 -25.02
N ASN A 208 2.03 2.64 -25.96
CA ASN A 208 1.56 2.56 -27.33
C ASN A 208 1.55 1.10 -27.79
N GLU A 209 0.43 0.67 -28.37
CA GLU A 209 0.18 -0.70 -28.79
C GLU A 209 1.16 -1.17 -29.87
N ASN A 210 1.43 -0.34 -30.89
CA ASN A 210 2.34 -0.68 -31.98
C ASN A 210 3.75 -0.95 -31.47
N LYS A 211 4.23 -0.18 -30.48
CA LYS A 211 5.53 -0.44 -29.85
C LYS A 211 5.51 -1.75 -29.07
N ALA A 212 4.42 -2.04 -28.37
CA ALA A 212 4.27 -3.28 -27.62
C ALA A 212 4.23 -4.51 -28.55
N SER A 213 3.44 -4.44 -29.63
CA SER A 213 3.35 -5.47 -30.67
C SER A 213 4.70 -5.72 -31.35
N LYS A 214 5.46 -4.68 -31.69
CA LYS A 214 6.82 -4.86 -32.25
C LYS A 214 7.76 -5.58 -31.28
N LYS A 215 7.74 -5.23 -29.98
CA LYS A 215 8.55 -5.95 -28.98
C LYS A 215 8.06 -7.40 -28.80
N TYR A 216 6.75 -7.62 -28.84
CA TYR A 216 6.15 -8.96 -28.77
C TYR A 216 6.65 -9.84 -29.92
N GLU A 217 6.63 -9.36 -31.16
CA GLU A 217 7.15 -10.09 -32.33
C GLU A 217 8.66 -10.35 -32.23
N ALA A 218 9.45 -9.35 -31.84
CA ALA A 218 10.88 -9.53 -31.62
C ALA A 218 11.19 -10.58 -30.54
N MET A 219 10.38 -10.62 -29.48
CA MET A 219 10.53 -11.61 -28.40
C MET A 219 10.04 -13.00 -28.81
N ASN A 220 8.99 -13.09 -29.64
CA ASN A 220 8.58 -14.36 -30.24
C ASN A 220 9.71 -14.96 -31.08
N HIS A 221 10.34 -14.16 -31.94
CA HIS A 221 11.48 -14.63 -32.75
C HIS A 221 12.65 -15.12 -31.88
N GLN A 222 12.95 -14.44 -30.76
CA GLN A 222 13.93 -14.94 -29.79
C GLN A 222 13.45 -16.21 -29.09
N GLY A 223 12.15 -16.34 -28.83
CA GLY A 223 11.51 -17.54 -28.33
C GLY A 223 11.73 -18.74 -29.25
N ASP A 224 11.47 -18.58 -30.54
CA ASP A 224 11.69 -19.62 -31.55
C ASP A 224 13.15 -20.07 -31.58
N GLN A 225 14.09 -19.11 -31.57
CA GLN A 225 15.53 -19.39 -31.52
C GLN A 225 15.96 -20.12 -30.24
N PHE A 226 15.36 -19.76 -29.11
CA PHE A 226 15.64 -20.39 -27.82
C PHE A 226 15.13 -21.84 -27.78
N ILE A 227 13.91 -22.06 -28.27
CA ILE A 227 13.28 -23.39 -28.33
C ILE A 227 14.09 -24.33 -29.25
N SER A 228 14.58 -23.81 -30.38
CA SER A 228 15.43 -24.57 -31.29
C SER A 228 16.86 -24.82 -30.78
N GLY A 229 17.21 -24.32 -29.59
CA GLY A 229 18.56 -24.40 -29.02
C GLY A 229 19.62 -23.52 -29.69
N SER A 230 19.21 -22.64 -30.62
CA SER A 230 20.13 -21.72 -31.32
C SER A 230 20.50 -20.49 -30.48
N LEU A 231 19.75 -20.23 -29.42
CA LEU A 231 19.98 -19.14 -28.47
C LEU A 231 19.97 -19.70 -27.04
N SER A 232 21.03 -19.45 -26.28
CA SER A 232 21.08 -19.87 -24.87
C SER A 232 20.34 -18.87 -23.96
N LEU A 233 19.95 -19.34 -22.77
CA LEU A 233 19.26 -18.50 -21.78
C LEU A 233 20.06 -17.24 -21.42
N ASP A 234 21.39 -17.31 -21.44
CA ASP A 234 22.28 -16.21 -21.07
C ASP A 234 22.41 -15.13 -22.15
N GLU A 235 22.15 -15.47 -23.41
CA GLU A 235 22.23 -14.59 -24.58
C GLU A 235 20.94 -13.81 -24.86
N ILE A 236 19.84 -14.15 -24.18
CA ILE A 236 18.54 -13.48 -24.33
C ILE A 236 18.69 -12.00 -23.93
N LYS A 237 18.36 -11.11 -24.87
CA LYS A 237 18.39 -9.66 -24.66
C LYS A 237 17.05 -9.18 -24.13
N PHE A 238 17.04 -8.74 -22.88
CA PHE A 238 15.87 -8.15 -22.24
C PHE A 238 15.72 -6.66 -22.60
#